data_AF-N0B743-F1
#
_entry.id   AF-N0B743-F1
#
_cell.length_a   1.000
_cell.length_b   1.000
_cell.length_c   1.000
_cell.angle_alpha   90.00
_cell.angle_beta   90.00
_cell.angle_gamma   90.00
#
_symmetry.space_group_name_H-M   'P 1'
#
loop_
_entity.id
_entity.type
_entity.pdbx_description
1 polymer ?
#
loop_
_entity_poly.entity_id
_entity_poly.type
_entity_poly.pdbx_seq_one_letter_code
_entity_poly.pdbx_strand_id
1 'polypeptide(L)'
;MDKGNEALKKENYSEAVQYFEKAAKVKSNEEAKALLETTKGKVNIQKRLTQGEKAQKEKKFDNAIDLFTKIIEKKENDKEYALLTKRAKESLETAKTQKETALLEMAHTALTGKKYITASKYFTEMLDLNPKQKEAKKLLKFSENMKNGSTALIGKKYDEAISLFTIALDTKPDDEEAKKRKEEALTAKKEAEAVVSNVEKREENSDDTFPIEYPVQPYVPAQDNAKVQFVNSMNNLINYYNLNVSNQIKGMPNMTSPTQLMVTVEYIYRESLKVYVPFTEYQPIMDNWLKCLKESNVVFQKFKDLSNGDISALNEITDSPMTDYYNLTVQGLNSIQ
;
A
#
# COMPACT_ATOMS: atom_id res chain seq x y z
N MET A 1 -31.47 -31.13 33.96
CA MET A 1 -30.00 -31.03 34.08
C MET A 1 -29.34 -32.15 33.30
N ASP A 2 -29.64 -33.42 33.58
CA ASP A 2 -28.97 -34.59 32.97
C ASP A 2 -28.93 -34.59 31.44
N LYS A 3 -30.07 -34.33 30.77
CA LYS A 3 -30.12 -34.23 29.30
C LYS A 3 -29.22 -33.12 28.74
N GLY A 4 -29.10 -32.00 29.46
CA GLY A 4 -28.20 -30.90 29.08
C GLY A 4 -26.74 -31.30 29.24
N ASN A 5 -26.40 -31.98 30.33
CA ASN A 5 -25.06 -32.52 30.56
C ASN A 5 -24.69 -33.61 29.54
N GLU A 6 -25.65 -34.45 29.13
CA GLU A 6 -25.46 -35.44 28.07
C GLU A 6 -25.20 -34.77 26.72
N ALA A 7 -25.99 -33.75 26.36
CA ALA A 7 -25.79 -32.98 25.14
C ALA A 7 -24.43 -32.26 25.15
N LEU A 8 -23.99 -31.72 26.30
CA LEU A 8 -22.65 -31.13 26.46
C LEU A 8 -21.53 -32.15 26.20
N LYS A 9 -21.65 -33.37 26.73
CA LYS A 9 -20.66 -34.44 26.49
C LYS A 9 -20.55 -34.83 25.03
N LYS A 10 -21.64 -34.69 24.27
CA LYS A 10 -21.69 -34.91 22.82
C LYS A 10 -21.33 -33.67 21.99
N GLU A 11 -20.89 -32.58 22.64
CA GLU A 11 -20.60 -31.28 22.02
C GLU A 11 -21.79 -30.65 21.27
N ASN A 12 -23.02 -31.10 21.56
CA ASN A 12 -24.24 -30.52 21.01
C ASN A 12 -24.67 -29.30 21.83
N TYR A 13 -23.87 -28.23 21.76
CA TYR A 13 -24.05 -27.05 22.61
C TYR A 13 -25.42 -26.38 22.41
N SER A 14 -25.94 -26.35 21.18
CA SER A 14 -27.27 -25.77 20.89
C SER A 14 -28.39 -26.53 21.59
N GLU A 15 -28.35 -27.87 21.58
CA GLU A 15 -29.32 -28.69 22.31
C GLU A 15 -29.15 -28.59 23.82
N ALA A 16 -27.90 -28.54 24.30
CA ALA A 16 -27.59 -28.33 25.71
C ALA A 16 -28.16 -27.00 26.24
N VAL A 17 -28.06 -25.90 25.49
CA VAL A 17 -28.70 -24.61 25.82
C VAL A 17 -30.20 -24.80 26.04
N GLN A 18 -30.91 -25.49 25.15
CA GLN A 18 -32.36 -25.68 25.28
C GLN A 18 -32.72 -26.45 26.57
N TYR A 19 -31.95 -27.46 26.95
CA TYR A 19 -32.19 -28.20 28.19
C TYR A 19 -31.85 -27.38 29.44
N PHE A 20 -30.78 -26.58 29.43
CA PHE A 20 -30.43 -25.72 30.56
C PHE A 20 -31.38 -24.53 30.71
N GLU A 21 -31.91 -23.97 29.62
CA GLU A 21 -32.96 -22.93 29.69
C GLU A 21 -34.23 -23.45 30.37
N LYS A 22 -34.65 -24.67 30.02
CA LYS A 22 -35.78 -25.33 30.70
C LYS A 22 -35.48 -25.57 32.18
N ALA A 23 -34.28 -26.03 32.50
CA ALA A 23 -33.87 -26.28 33.89
C ALA A 23 -33.78 -24.99 34.73
N ALA A 24 -33.23 -23.91 34.17
CA ALA A 24 -33.08 -22.62 34.86
C ALA A 24 -34.42 -21.96 35.20
N LYS A 25 -35.49 -22.25 34.45
CA LYS A 25 -36.86 -21.77 34.71
C LYS A 25 -37.53 -22.49 35.90
N VAL A 26 -37.09 -23.71 36.21
CA VAL A 26 -37.65 -24.47 37.33
C VAL A 26 -36.89 -24.11 38.59
N LYS A 27 -37.51 -23.29 39.44
CA LYS A 27 -37.08 -23.00 40.82
C LYS A 27 -35.65 -22.43 40.91
N SER A 28 -35.44 -21.21 40.39
CA SER A 28 -34.21 -20.38 40.49
C SER A 28 -32.90 -21.17 40.73
N ASN A 29 -32.63 -22.14 39.86
CA ASN A 29 -31.49 -23.04 40.03
C ASN A 29 -30.23 -22.34 39.51
N GLU A 30 -29.41 -21.84 40.43
CA GLU A 30 -28.18 -21.09 40.12
C GLU A 30 -27.16 -21.93 39.35
N GLU A 31 -27.09 -23.25 39.60
CA GLU A 31 -26.23 -24.16 38.83
C GLU A 31 -26.67 -24.25 37.36
N ALA A 32 -27.99 -24.35 37.13
CA ALA A 32 -28.54 -24.38 35.77
C ALA A 32 -28.29 -23.06 35.02
N LYS A 33 -28.33 -21.91 35.72
CA LYS A 33 -28.00 -20.60 35.13
C LYS A 33 -26.51 -20.51 34.76
N ALA A 34 -25.62 -20.96 35.64
CA ALA A 34 -24.18 -20.96 35.36
C ALA A 34 -23.82 -21.87 34.17
N LEU A 35 -24.39 -23.09 34.11
CA LEU A 35 -24.20 -23.99 32.97
C LEU A 35 -24.79 -23.42 31.68
N LEU A 36 -25.94 -22.77 31.76
CA LEU A 36 -26.56 -22.11 30.62
C LEU A 36 -25.64 -21.04 30.03
N GLU A 37 -25.10 -20.15 30.87
CA GLU A 37 -24.25 -19.05 30.43
C GLU A 37 -22.96 -19.55 29.78
N THR A 38 -22.30 -20.52 30.43
CA THR A 38 -21.12 -21.20 29.87
C THR A 38 -21.43 -21.86 28.52
N THR A 39 -22.57 -22.55 28.42
CA THR A 39 -22.96 -23.23 27.17
C THR A 39 -23.28 -22.23 26.05
N LYS A 40 -23.91 -21.10 26.37
CA LYS A 40 -24.12 -19.99 25.41
C LYS A 40 -22.80 -19.44 24.90
N GLY A 41 -21.80 -19.31 25.78
CA GLY A 41 -20.42 -19.00 25.40
C GLY A 41 -19.86 -20.00 24.38
N LYS A 42 -20.03 -21.30 24.61
CA LYS A 42 -19.57 -22.36 23.70
C LYS A 42 -20.26 -22.31 22.33
N VAL A 43 -21.57 -22.07 22.29
CA VAL A 43 -22.33 -21.86 21.03
C VAL A 43 -21.76 -20.69 20.22
N ASN A 44 -21.49 -19.57 20.88
CA ASN A 44 -20.95 -18.38 20.21
C ASN A 44 -19.55 -18.64 19.63
N ILE A 45 -18.70 -19.37 20.34
CA ILE A 45 -17.38 -19.76 19.85
C ILE A 45 -17.50 -20.75 18.69
N GLN A 46 -18.36 -21.76 18.81
CA GLN A 46 -18.62 -22.72 17.74
C GLN A 46 -19.09 -22.02 16.46
N LYS A 47 -19.97 -21.02 16.59
CA LYS A 47 -20.42 -20.19 15.45
C LYS A 47 -19.24 -19.48 14.79
N ARG A 48 -18.37 -18.84 15.58
CA ARG A 48 -17.16 -18.15 15.05
C ARG A 48 -16.18 -19.13 14.40
N LEU A 49 -15.98 -20.31 14.97
CA LEU A 49 -15.17 -21.39 14.38
C LEU A 49 -15.71 -21.75 12.99
N THR A 50 -17.01 -22.05 12.89
CA THR A 50 -17.63 -22.39 11.61
C THR A 50 -17.55 -21.25 10.59
N GLN A 51 -17.71 -20.00 11.03
CA GLN A 51 -17.53 -18.83 10.17
C GLN A 51 -16.08 -18.69 9.68
N GLY A 52 -15.09 -18.92 10.56
CA GLY A 52 -13.67 -18.89 10.21
C GLY A 52 -13.31 -20.00 9.23
N GLU A 53 -13.76 -21.23 9.46
CA GLU A 53 -13.57 -22.37 8.56
C GLU A 53 -14.22 -22.13 7.20
N LYS A 54 -15.40 -21.49 7.17
CA LYS A 54 -16.05 -21.08 5.91
C LYS A 54 -15.21 -20.02 5.17
N ALA A 55 -14.77 -18.98 5.88
CA ALA A 55 -13.92 -17.94 5.29
C ALA A 55 -12.62 -18.53 4.72
N GLN A 56 -12.02 -19.50 5.41
CA GLN A 56 -10.84 -20.22 4.95
C GLN A 56 -11.12 -21.00 3.65
N LYS A 57 -12.22 -21.75 3.57
CA LYS A 57 -12.64 -22.45 2.33
C LYS A 57 -12.89 -21.48 1.17
N GLU A 58 -13.38 -20.29 1.47
CA GLU A 58 -13.58 -19.20 0.50
C GLU A 58 -12.29 -18.42 0.18
N LYS A 59 -11.12 -18.85 0.70
CA LYS A 59 -9.81 -18.18 0.56
C LYS A 59 -9.79 -16.74 1.11
N LYS A 60 -10.73 -16.38 1.98
CA LYS A 60 -10.78 -15.10 2.70
C LYS A 60 -9.93 -15.19 3.96
N PHE A 61 -8.62 -15.33 3.77
CA PHE A 61 -7.71 -15.69 4.85
C PHE A 61 -7.64 -14.66 5.98
N ASP A 62 -7.69 -13.36 5.68
CA ASP A 62 -7.69 -12.31 6.72
C ASP A 62 -8.87 -12.43 7.67
N ASN A 63 -10.06 -12.65 7.12
CA ASN A 63 -11.27 -12.84 7.91
C ASN A 63 -11.21 -14.13 8.74
N ALA A 64 -10.68 -15.22 8.18
CA ALA A 64 -10.47 -16.47 8.92
C ALA A 64 -9.50 -16.27 10.09
N ILE A 65 -8.35 -15.62 9.85
CA ILE A 65 -7.33 -15.31 10.86
C ILE A 65 -7.91 -14.46 11.99
N ASP A 66 -8.64 -13.39 11.65
CA ASP A 66 -9.29 -12.51 12.64
C ASP A 66 -10.31 -13.27 13.50
N LEU A 67 -11.16 -14.09 12.89
CA LEU A 67 -12.17 -14.88 13.60
C LEU A 67 -11.54 -15.88 14.59
N PHE A 68 -10.50 -16.59 14.18
CA PHE A 68 -9.81 -17.54 15.05
C PHE A 68 -9.01 -16.84 16.16
N THR A 69 -8.35 -15.72 15.85
CA THR A 69 -7.61 -14.91 16.82
C THR A 69 -8.53 -14.40 17.94
N LYS A 70 -9.71 -13.88 17.57
CA LYS A 70 -10.73 -13.41 18.52
C LYS A 70 -11.29 -14.50 19.44
N ILE A 71 -11.23 -15.77 19.04
CA ILE A 71 -11.60 -16.90 19.93
C ILE A 71 -10.50 -17.11 20.96
N ILE A 72 -9.24 -17.13 20.50
CA ILE A 72 -8.06 -17.40 21.32
C ILE A 72 -7.88 -16.30 22.37
N GLU A 73 -7.86 -15.03 21.97
CA GLU A 73 -7.64 -13.89 22.88
C GLU A 73 -8.62 -13.85 24.05
N LYS A 74 -9.88 -14.24 23.83
CA LYS A 74 -10.91 -14.19 24.87
C LYS A 74 -10.82 -15.34 25.87
N LYS A 75 -10.19 -16.46 25.51
CA LYS A 75 -10.34 -17.75 26.21
C LYS A 75 -9.05 -18.57 26.31
N GLU A 76 -7.90 -17.97 26.06
CA GLU A 76 -6.60 -18.65 25.94
C GLU A 76 -6.25 -19.59 27.11
N ASN A 77 -6.74 -19.30 28.32
CA ASN A 77 -6.45 -20.07 29.53
C ASN A 77 -7.71 -20.64 30.22
N ASP A 78 -8.86 -20.59 29.56
CA ASP A 78 -10.12 -21.04 30.14
C ASP A 78 -10.28 -22.56 29.88
N LYS A 79 -10.06 -23.37 30.94
CA LYS A 79 -10.14 -24.84 30.87
C LYS A 79 -11.48 -25.32 30.30
N GLU A 80 -12.55 -24.55 30.53
CA GLU A 80 -13.90 -24.84 30.05
C GLU A 80 -14.02 -24.79 28.52
N TYR A 81 -13.11 -24.05 27.85
CA TYR A 81 -13.06 -23.86 26.40
C TYR A 81 -11.79 -24.44 25.77
N ALA A 82 -11.04 -25.26 26.50
CA ALA A 82 -9.74 -25.76 26.06
C ALA A 82 -9.80 -26.44 24.69
N LEU A 83 -10.80 -27.30 24.45
CA LEU A 83 -10.98 -28.01 23.18
C LEU A 83 -11.26 -27.04 22.01
N LEU A 84 -12.20 -26.11 22.19
CA LEU A 84 -12.57 -25.13 21.17
C LEU A 84 -11.41 -24.17 20.85
N THR A 85 -10.67 -23.77 21.88
CA THR A 85 -9.50 -22.90 21.73
C THR A 85 -8.35 -23.64 21.04
N LYS A 86 -8.14 -24.93 21.34
CA LYS A 86 -7.18 -25.77 20.63
C LYS A 86 -7.53 -25.87 19.13
N ARG A 87 -8.79 -26.17 18.80
CA ARG A 87 -9.25 -26.20 17.40
C ARG A 87 -9.06 -24.85 16.71
N ALA A 88 -9.36 -23.73 17.38
CA ALA A 88 -9.12 -22.40 16.85
C ALA A 88 -7.63 -22.15 16.55
N LYS A 89 -6.72 -22.58 17.44
CA LYS A 89 -5.26 -22.47 17.23
C LYS A 89 -4.80 -23.27 16.01
N GLU A 90 -5.25 -24.51 15.86
CA GLU A 90 -4.94 -25.36 14.70
C GLU A 90 -5.49 -24.77 13.39
N SER A 91 -6.73 -24.26 13.39
CA SER A 91 -7.32 -23.61 12.23
C SER A 91 -6.64 -22.28 11.88
N LEU A 92 -6.23 -21.49 12.89
CA LEU A 92 -5.47 -20.27 12.70
C LEU A 92 -4.13 -20.55 12.00
N GLU A 93 -3.40 -21.56 12.47
CA GLU A 93 -2.11 -21.92 11.89
C GLU A 93 -2.27 -22.40 10.44
N THR A 94 -3.32 -23.19 10.18
CA THR A 94 -3.65 -23.65 8.83
C THR A 94 -3.99 -22.47 7.91
N ALA A 95 -4.78 -21.50 8.38
CA ALA A 95 -5.15 -20.32 7.61
C ALA A 95 -3.93 -19.41 7.31
N LYS A 96 -3.03 -19.23 8.28
CA LYS A 96 -1.77 -18.50 8.08
C LYS A 96 -0.89 -19.17 7.03
N THR A 97 -0.70 -20.49 7.14
CA THR A 97 0.07 -21.28 6.17
C THR A 97 -0.50 -21.16 4.76
N GLN A 98 -1.83 -21.25 4.61
CA GLN A 98 -2.48 -21.10 3.31
C GLN A 98 -2.35 -19.69 2.73
N LYS A 99 -2.47 -18.66 3.58
CA LYS A 99 -2.26 -17.27 3.18
C LYS A 99 -0.82 -17.03 2.72
N GLU A 100 0.14 -17.55 3.45
CA GLU A 100 1.56 -17.48 3.12
C GLU A 100 1.85 -18.10 1.74
N THR A 101 1.37 -19.31 1.48
CA THR A 101 1.49 -19.95 0.16
C THR A 101 0.88 -19.11 -0.95
N ALA A 102 -0.33 -18.57 -0.74
CA ALA A 102 -1.00 -17.74 -1.74
C ALA A 102 -0.23 -16.44 -2.02
N LEU A 103 0.31 -15.78 -0.99
CA LEU A 103 1.14 -14.58 -1.14
C LEU A 103 2.43 -14.87 -1.89
N LEU A 104 3.07 -16.01 -1.61
CA LEU A 104 4.27 -16.45 -2.31
C LEU A 104 4.01 -16.64 -3.82
N GLU A 105 2.93 -17.33 -4.18
CA GLU A 105 2.51 -17.53 -5.57
C GLU A 105 2.24 -16.19 -6.28
N MET A 106 1.50 -15.28 -5.63
CA MET A 106 1.21 -13.95 -6.17
C MET A 106 2.48 -13.11 -6.34
N ALA A 107 3.41 -13.18 -5.38
CA ALA A 107 4.68 -12.47 -5.44
C ALA A 107 5.55 -12.97 -6.60
N HIS A 108 5.67 -14.29 -6.77
CA HIS A 108 6.39 -14.89 -7.90
C HIS A 108 5.75 -14.55 -9.25
N THR A 109 4.41 -14.60 -9.33
CA THR A 109 3.68 -14.21 -10.54
C THR A 109 3.96 -12.75 -10.90
N ALA A 110 3.96 -11.86 -9.91
CA ALA A 110 4.29 -10.46 -10.09
C ALA A 110 5.76 -10.26 -10.53
N LEU A 111 6.71 -11.00 -9.96
CA LEU A 111 8.12 -10.97 -10.36
C LEU A 111 8.32 -11.38 -11.82
N THR A 112 7.73 -12.50 -12.23
CA THR A 112 7.79 -12.98 -13.62
C THR A 112 7.18 -11.95 -14.57
N GLY A 113 6.11 -11.27 -14.15
CA GLY A 113 5.50 -10.16 -14.87
C GLY A 113 6.26 -8.83 -14.78
N LYS A 114 7.46 -8.79 -14.18
CA LYS A 114 8.27 -7.57 -13.93
C LYS A 114 7.53 -6.47 -13.15
N LYS A 115 6.51 -6.84 -12.38
CA LYS A 115 5.70 -5.95 -11.54
C LYS A 115 6.32 -5.81 -10.15
N TYR A 116 7.49 -5.19 -10.07
CA TYR A 116 8.30 -5.13 -8.85
C TYR A 116 7.62 -4.47 -7.64
N ILE A 117 6.79 -3.45 -7.87
CA ILE A 117 5.98 -2.80 -6.82
C ILE A 117 5.01 -3.81 -6.20
N THR A 118 4.28 -4.54 -7.04
CA THR A 118 3.32 -5.55 -6.61
C THR A 118 4.00 -6.73 -5.93
N ALA A 119 5.13 -7.20 -6.46
CA ALA A 119 5.92 -8.27 -5.85
C ALA A 119 6.42 -7.88 -4.45
N SER A 120 6.99 -6.68 -4.29
CA SER A 120 7.45 -6.14 -3.01
C SER A 120 6.31 -6.08 -1.98
N LYS A 121 5.10 -5.65 -2.38
CA LYS A 121 3.92 -5.66 -1.51
C LYS A 121 3.62 -7.07 -0.97
N TYR A 122 3.53 -8.07 -1.85
CA TYR A 122 3.19 -9.43 -1.43
C TYR A 122 4.27 -10.09 -0.57
N PHE A 123 5.56 -9.88 -0.87
CA PHE A 123 6.63 -10.37 0.00
C PHE A 123 6.63 -9.70 1.38
N THR A 124 6.31 -8.40 1.45
CA THR A 124 6.18 -7.68 2.73
C THR A 124 5.06 -8.28 3.57
N GLU A 125 3.87 -8.42 2.99
CA GLU A 125 2.71 -8.99 3.70
C GLU A 125 2.97 -10.43 4.16
N MET A 126 3.71 -11.20 3.36
CA MET A 126 4.10 -12.55 3.73
C MET A 126 5.11 -12.57 4.88
N LEU A 127 6.06 -11.64 4.91
CA LEU A 127 7.03 -11.50 5.99
C LEU A 127 6.42 -10.96 7.28
N ASP A 128 5.34 -10.18 7.20
CA ASP A 128 4.55 -9.78 8.36
C ASP A 128 3.87 -11.00 9.02
N LEU A 129 3.43 -11.98 8.21
CA LEU A 129 2.89 -13.25 8.70
C LEU A 129 3.98 -14.18 9.24
N ASN A 130 5.10 -14.29 8.52
CA ASN A 130 6.20 -15.18 8.85
C ASN A 130 7.57 -14.51 8.63
N PRO A 131 8.12 -13.80 9.64
CA PRO A 131 9.38 -13.07 9.51
C PRO A 131 10.62 -13.94 9.32
N LYS A 132 10.50 -15.27 9.37
CA LYS A 132 11.64 -16.20 9.27
C LYS A 132 11.93 -16.65 7.84
N GLN A 133 11.07 -16.31 6.87
CA GLN A 133 11.25 -16.72 5.48
C GLN A 133 12.45 -16.03 4.81
N LYS A 134 13.58 -16.73 4.71
CA LYS A 134 14.84 -16.19 4.17
C LYS A 134 14.73 -15.84 2.69
N GLU A 135 14.09 -16.71 1.90
CA GLU A 135 13.95 -16.50 0.46
C GLU A 135 13.08 -15.28 0.14
N ALA A 136 11.97 -15.14 0.86
CA ALA A 136 11.11 -13.96 0.79
C ALA A 136 11.85 -12.65 1.06
N LYS A 137 12.73 -12.60 2.06
CA LYS A 137 13.55 -11.41 2.37
C LYS A 137 14.48 -11.06 1.21
N LYS A 138 15.11 -12.06 0.60
CA LYS A 138 15.96 -11.85 -0.57
C LYS A 138 15.14 -11.29 -1.73
N LEU A 139 14.03 -11.95 -2.06
CA LEU A 139 13.19 -11.53 -3.19
C LEU A 139 12.48 -10.19 -2.97
N LEU A 140 12.16 -9.85 -1.71
CA LEU A 140 11.73 -8.50 -1.33
C LEU A 140 12.82 -7.48 -1.64
N LYS A 141 14.04 -7.71 -1.14
CA LYS A 141 15.19 -6.82 -1.38
C LYS A 141 15.44 -6.66 -2.88
N PHE A 142 15.41 -7.75 -3.65
CA PHE A 142 15.51 -7.69 -5.11
C PHE A 142 14.41 -6.79 -5.72
N SER A 143 13.14 -7.03 -5.36
CA SER A 143 11.99 -6.27 -5.88
C SER A 143 12.08 -4.78 -5.54
N GLU A 144 12.48 -4.44 -4.33
CA GLU A 144 12.64 -3.05 -3.88
C GLU A 144 13.77 -2.35 -4.62
N ASN A 145 14.91 -3.00 -4.81
CA ASN A 145 16.03 -2.44 -5.57
C ASN A 145 15.68 -2.25 -7.05
N MET A 146 14.94 -3.18 -7.66
CA MET A 146 14.44 -3.00 -9.03
C MET A 146 13.48 -1.81 -9.15
N LYS A 147 12.54 -1.68 -8.20
CA LYS A 147 11.60 -0.55 -8.12
C LYS A 147 12.33 0.79 -7.95
N ASN A 148 13.20 0.86 -6.95
CA ASN A 148 13.90 2.09 -6.60
C ASN A 148 14.91 2.48 -7.68
N GLY A 149 15.65 1.51 -8.23
CA GLY A 149 16.58 1.73 -9.34
C GLY A 149 15.89 2.30 -10.57
N SER A 150 14.71 1.76 -10.91
CA SER A 150 13.90 2.30 -12.02
C SER A 150 13.45 3.74 -11.75
N THR A 151 13.06 4.05 -10.51
CA THR A 151 12.66 5.40 -10.09
C THR A 151 13.85 6.37 -10.15
N ALA A 152 15.03 5.95 -9.67
CA ALA A 152 16.26 6.73 -9.72
C ALA A 152 16.70 7.01 -11.16
N LEU A 153 16.60 6.02 -12.05
CA LEU A 153 16.90 6.15 -13.47
C LEU A 153 16.00 7.19 -14.15
N ILE A 154 14.67 7.11 -13.92
CA ILE A 154 13.70 8.12 -14.41
C ILE A 154 14.04 9.51 -13.84
N GLY A 155 14.42 9.57 -12.58
CA GLY A 155 14.87 10.79 -11.91
C GLY A 155 16.25 11.29 -12.33
N LYS A 156 16.89 10.67 -13.33
CA LYS A 156 18.26 10.97 -13.81
C LYS A 156 19.34 10.88 -12.72
N LYS A 157 19.07 10.14 -11.64
CA LYS A 157 20.03 9.86 -10.56
C LYS A 157 20.82 8.60 -10.92
N TYR A 158 21.67 8.73 -11.94
CA TYR A 158 22.26 7.55 -12.59
C TYR A 158 23.15 6.72 -11.65
N ASP A 159 23.95 7.34 -10.80
CA ASP A 159 24.79 6.63 -9.82
C ASP A 159 23.96 5.82 -8.82
N GLU A 160 22.87 6.41 -8.32
CA GLU A 160 21.93 5.73 -7.43
C GLU A 160 21.27 4.54 -8.16
N ALA A 161 20.82 4.74 -9.40
CA ALA A 161 20.23 3.68 -10.21
C ALA A 161 21.20 2.51 -10.44
N ILE A 162 22.46 2.80 -10.83
CA ILE A 162 23.51 1.79 -11.04
C ILE A 162 23.78 1.00 -9.75
N SER A 163 23.87 1.69 -8.61
CA SER A 163 24.07 1.07 -7.30
C SER A 163 22.91 0.12 -6.97
N LEU A 164 21.67 0.58 -7.09
CA LEU A 164 20.47 -0.22 -6.79
C LEU A 164 20.34 -1.44 -7.72
N PHE A 165 20.56 -1.29 -9.03
CA PHE A 165 20.54 -2.44 -9.94
C PHE A 165 21.70 -3.42 -9.69
N THR A 166 22.83 -2.94 -9.20
CA THR A 166 23.94 -3.81 -8.76
C THR A 166 23.53 -4.64 -7.55
N ILE A 167 22.90 -4.04 -6.53
CA ILE A 167 22.38 -4.76 -5.36
C ILE A 167 21.30 -5.78 -5.77
N ALA A 168 20.47 -5.45 -6.76
CA ALA A 168 19.51 -6.39 -7.32
C ALA A 168 20.22 -7.61 -7.94
N LEU A 169 21.28 -7.39 -8.73
CA LEU A 169 22.09 -8.45 -9.33
C LEU A 169 22.86 -9.27 -8.28
N ASP A 170 23.33 -8.67 -7.20
CA ASP A 170 23.94 -9.44 -6.09
C ASP A 170 22.95 -10.42 -5.46
N THR A 171 21.65 -10.10 -5.52
CA THR A 171 20.57 -10.96 -5.02
C THR A 171 20.19 -12.02 -6.04
N LYS A 172 20.20 -11.68 -7.33
CA LYS A 172 19.82 -12.57 -8.43
C LYS A 172 20.73 -12.33 -9.64
N PRO A 173 21.92 -12.96 -9.68
CA PRO A 173 22.98 -12.64 -10.65
C PRO A 173 22.58 -12.86 -12.11
N ASP A 174 21.68 -13.80 -12.35
CA ASP A 174 21.23 -14.19 -13.70
C ASP A 174 19.97 -13.45 -14.15
N ASP A 175 19.54 -12.40 -13.44
CA ASP A 175 18.34 -11.65 -13.82
C ASP A 175 18.61 -10.69 -15.00
N GLU A 176 18.18 -11.09 -16.20
CA GLU A 176 18.41 -10.36 -17.44
C GLU A 176 17.82 -8.95 -17.46
N GLU A 177 16.69 -8.71 -16.80
CA GLU A 177 16.11 -7.36 -16.72
C GLU A 177 16.98 -6.46 -15.83
N ALA A 178 17.45 -6.94 -14.69
CA ALA A 178 18.36 -6.17 -13.83
C ALA A 178 19.68 -5.82 -14.55
N LYS A 179 20.25 -6.76 -15.33
CA LYS A 179 21.43 -6.52 -16.18
C LYS A 179 21.17 -5.40 -17.19
N LYS A 180 20.08 -5.52 -17.95
CA LYS A 180 19.66 -4.53 -18.94
C LYS A 180 19.46 -3.13 -18.33
N ARG A 181 18.78 -3.05 -17.18
CA ARG A 181 18.50 -1.78 -16.50
C ARG A 181 19.77 -1.12 -15.95
N LYS A 182 20.73 -1.91 -15.47
CA LYS A 182 22.05 -1.41 -15.08
C LYS A 182 22.80 -0.84 -16.27
N GLU A 183 22.79 -1.51 -17.42
CA GLU A 183 23.42 -1.04 -18.66
C GLU A 183 22.77 0.25 -19.19
N GLU A 184 21.44 0.34 -19.14
CA GLU A 184 20.66 1.54 -19.47
C GLU A 184 21.12 2.73 -18.61
N ALA A 185 21.25 2.52 -17.30
CA ALA A 185 21.72 3.56 -16.37
C ALA A 185 23.18 3.98 -16.62
N LEU A 186 24.08 3.02 -16.93
CA LEU A 186 25.48 3.31 -17.29
C LEU A 186 25.59 4.14 -18.57
N THR A 187 24.79 3.80 -19.59
CA THR A 187 24.76 4.52 -20.87
C THR A 187 24.25 5.94 -20.66
N ALA A 188 23.12 6.09 -19.97
CA ALA A 188 22.53 7.40 -19.68
C ALA A 188 23.48 8.30 -18.86
N LYS A 189 24.23 7.73 -17.91
CA LYS A 189 25.26 8.45 -17.17
C LYS A 189 26.33 9.02 -18.09
N LYS A 190 26.92 8.17 -18.95
CA LYS A 190 27.98 8.56 -19.88
C LYS A 190 27.52 9.65 -20.85
N GLU A 191 26.29 9.54 -21.35
CA GLU A 191 25.69 10.55 -22.21
C GLU A 191 25.53 11.89 -21.48
N ALA A 192 25.04 11.87 -20.24
CA ALA A 192 24.90 13.08 -19.42
C ALA A 192 26.26 13.76 -19.15
N GLU A 193 27.29 12.98 -18.80
CA GLU A 193 28.65 13.50 -18.58
C GLU A 193 29.28 14.09 -19.85
N ALA A 194 29.04 13.48 -21.02
CA ALA A 194 29.52 14.01 -22.30
C ALA A 194 28.88 15.36 -22.67
N VAL A 195 27.60 15.56 -22.32
CA VAL A 195 26.93 16.85 -22.50
C VAL A 195 27.58 17.92 -21.63
N VAL A 196 27.84 17.63 -20.35
CA VAL A 196 28.47 18.58 -19.41
C VAL A 196 29.88 18.98 -19.90
N SER A 197 30.72 18.01 -20.29
CA SER A 197 32.08 18.30 -20.76
C SER A 197 32.12 19.15 -22.05
N ASN A 198 31.12 19.01 -22.94
CA ASN A 198 31.03 19.82 -24.15
C ASN A 198 30.54 21.26 -23.89
N VAL A 199 29.79 21.48 -22.81
CA VAL A 199 29.39 22.82 -22.37
C VAL A 199 30.58 23.55 -21.75
N GLU A 200 31.33 22.89 -20.86
CA GLU A 200 32.51 23.45 -20.20
C GLU A 200 33.60 23.88 -21.21
N LYS A 201 33.87 23.06 -22.23
CA LYS A 201 34.84 23.40 -23.30
C LYS A 201 34.44 24.57 -24.18
N ARG A 202 33.14 24.91 -24.25
CA ARG A 202 32.67 26.11 -24.96
C ARG A 202 32.84 27.38 -24.13
N GLU A 203 32.76 27.27 -22.80
CA GLU A 203 32.96 28.40 -21.90
C GLU A 203 34.45 28.73 -21.74
N GLU A 204 35.34 27.72 -21.72
CA GLU A 204 36.79 27.92 -21.52
C GLU A 204 37.52 28.50 -22.76
N ASN A 205 36.93 28.42 -23.96
CA ASN A 205 37.48 29.01 -25.20
C ASN A 205 36.94 30.43 -25.49
N SER A 206 36.33 31.11 -24.51
CA SER A 206 35.71 32.44 -24.70
C SER A 206 36.56 33.64 -24.24
N ASP A 207 37.87 33.44 -24.06
CA ASP A 207 38.82 34.54 -23.80
C ASP A 207 39.28 35.19 -25.11
N ASP A 208 38.42 36.03 -25.70
CA ASP A 208 38.86 36.97 -26.75
C ASP A 208 38.09 38.28 -26.64
N THR A 209 38.80 39.31 -26.18
CA THR A 209 38.34 40.68 -26.03
C THR A 209 38.52 41.44 -27.34
N PHE A 210 37.53 41.43 -28.24
CA PHE A 210 37.41 42.46 -29.29
C PHE A 210 35.94 42.79 -29.62
N PRO A 211 35.60 44.09 -29.80
CA PRO A 211 34.24 44.50 -30.11
C PRO A 211 33.98 44.33 -31.61
N ILE A 212 33.16 43.34 -31.96
CA ILE A 212 32.64 43.19 -33.32
C ILE A 212 31.14 42.92 -33.20
N GLU A 213 30.34 43.87 -33.67
CA GLU A 213 28.89 43.72 -33.83
C GLU A 213 28.60 42.64 -34.88
N TYR A 214 28.17 41.46 -34.44
CA TYR A 214 27.50 40.44 -35.25
C TYR A 214 26.43 39.72 -34.40
N PRO A 215 25.37 39.18 -35.04
CA PRO A 215 24.08 38.98 -34.40
C PRO A 215 24.10 37.85 -33.37
N VAL A 216 23.53 38.15 -32.20
CA VAL A 216 23.34 37.27 -31.04
C VAL A 216 22.82 35.89 -31.47
N GLN A 217 23.65 34.86 -31.35
CA GLN A 217 23.17 33.48 -31.29
C GLN A 217 22.60 33.25 -29.88
N PRO A 218 21.40 32.65 -29.73
CA PRO A 218 20.70 32.63 -28.45
C PRO A 218 21.41 31.75 -27.42
N TYR A 219 21.86 32.39 -26.34
CA TYR A 219 22.16 31.76 -25.05
C TYR A 219 20.99 30.85 -24.64
N VAL A 220 21.24 29.56 -24.40
CA VAL A 220 20.25 28.68 -23.75
C VAL A 220 20.42 28.88 -22.24
N PRO A 221 19.52 29.58 -21.55
CA PRO A 221 19.78 30.04 -20.20
C PRO A 221 19.71 28.90 -19.17
N ALA A 222 20.42 29.05 -18.04
CA ALA A 222 20.26 28.21 -16.84
C ALA A 222 18.78 28.06 -16.37
N GLN A 223 17.88 28.92 -16.86
CA GLN A 223 16.44 28.82 -16.70
C GLN A 223 15.86 27.48 -17.19
N ASP A 224 16.41 26.86 -18.24
CA ASP A 224 15.85 25.62 -18.80
C ASP A 224 16.03 24.41 -17.88
N ASN A 225 17.15 24.30 -17.16
CA ASN A 225 17.37 23.17 -16.25
C ASN A 225 16.46 23.25 -15.01
N ALA A 226 16.33 24.44 -14.43
CA ALA A 226 15.44 24.66 -13.29
C ALA A 226 13.97 24.40 -13.66
N LYS A 227 13.57 24.82 -14.88
CA LYS A 227 12.25 24.53 -15.47
C LYS A 227 11.99 23.04 -15.60
N VAL A 228 12.93 22.29 -16.17
CA VAL A 228 12.82 20.82 -16.33
C VAL A 228 12.75 20.12 -14.96
N GLN A 229 13.55 20.55 -13.98
CA GLN A 229 13.51 19.98 -12.63
C GLN A 229 12.17 20.20 -11.92
N PHE A 230 11.60 21.41 -12.05
CA PHE A 230 10.27 21.72 -11.53
C PHE A 230 9.20 20.81 -12.16
N VAL A 231 9.15 20.76 -13.49
CA VAL A 231 8.16 19.94 -14.24
C VAL A 231 8.26 18.46 -13.86
N ASN A 232 9.47 17.91 -13.78
CA ASN A 232 9.67 16.51 -13.41
C ASN A 232 9.22 16.21 -11.97
N SER A 233 9.54 17.11 -11.03
CA SER A 233 9.13 16.97 -9.62
C SER A 233 7.60 16.98 -9.50
N MET A 234 6.94 17.90 -10.20
CA MET A 234 5.49 18.00 -10.22
C MET A 234 4.82 16.79 -10.88
N ASN A 235 5.33 16.34 -12.03
CA ASN A 235 4.81 15.15 -12.71
C ASN A 235 4.91 13.90 -11.84
N ASN A 236 5.99 13.75 -11.07
CA ASN A 236 6.14 12.63 -10.14
C ASN A 236 5.08 12.67 -9.03
N LEU A 237 4.83 13.84 -8.44
CA LEU A 237 3.80 14.01 -7.40
C LEU A 237 2.39 13.76 -7.94
N ILE A 238 2.08 14.30 -9.12
CA ILE A 238 0.79 14.10 -9.81
C ILE A 238 0.57 12.63 -10.14
N ASN A 239 1.57 11.94 -10.68
CA ASN A 239 1.47 10.52 -10.99
C ASN A 239 1.25 9.68 -9.73
N TYR A 240 1.97 10.00 -8.64
CA TYR A 240 1.79 9.30 -7.37
C TYR A 240 0.39 9.53 -6.78
N TYR A 241 -0.12 10.76 -6.85
CA TYR A 241 -1.50 11.09 -6.46
C TYR A 241 -2.53 10.33 -7.31
N ASN A 242 -2.34 10.28 -8.63
CA ASN A 242 -3.27 9.57 -9.50
C ASN A 242 -3.33 8.08 -9.17
N LEU A 243 -2.18 7.43 -9.04
CA LEU A 243 -2.09 6.00 -8.77
C LEU A 243 -2.69 5.61 -7.43
N ASN A 244 -2.40 6.40 -6.38
CA ASN A 244 -2.72 6.02 -5.00
C ASN A 244 -3.96 6.69 -4.43
N VAL A 245 -4.46 7.77 -5.05
CA VAL A 245 -5.59 8.57 -4.56
C VAL A 245 -6.70 8.63 -5.61
N SER A 246 -6.48 9.29 -6.75
CA SER A 246 -7.56 9.51 -7.75
C SER A 246 -8.13 8.19 -8.29
N ASN A 247 -7.28 7.22 -8.63
CA ASN A 247 -7.73 5.93 -9.17
C ASN A 247 -8.49 5.08 -8.14
N GLN A 248 -8.25 5.30 -6.85
CA GLN A 248 -9.00 4.64 -5.79
C GLN A 248 -10.42 5.19 -5.69
N ILE A 249 -10.60 6.50 -5.92
CA ILE A 249 -11.91 7.17 -5.88
C ILE A 249 -12.78 6.80 -7.08
N LYS A 250 -12.20 6.67 -8.29
CA LYS A 250 -12.93 6.53 -9.57
C LYS A 250 -13.55 5.14 -9.87
N GLY A 251 -13.61 4.24 -8.89
CA GLY A 251 -14.46 3.05 -8.98
C GLY A 251 -13.74 1.71 -8.92
N MET A 252 -13.42 1.24 -7.71
CA MET A 252 -13.09 -0.17 -7.49
C MET A 252 -13.71 -0.72 -6.20
N PRO A 253 -14.15 -2.00 -6.18
CA PRO A 253 -14.74 -2.66 -5.01
C PRO A 253 -13.77 -2.91 -3.84
N ASN A 254 -12.49 -2.53 -3.99
CA ASN A 254 -11.42 -2.73 -3.00
C ASN A 254 -10.77 -1.40 -2.58
N MET A 255 -11.59 -0.37 -2.36
CA MET A 255 -11.10 0.96 -2.01
C MET A 255 -10.24 0.90 -0.74
N THR A 256 -9.05 1.51 -0.81
CA THR A 256 -8.22 1.72 0.38
C THR A 256 -9.02 2.56 1.39
N SER A 257 -8.94 2.27 2.69
CA SER A 257 -9.75 2.97 3.70
C SER A 257 -9.57 4.50 3.63
N PRO A 258 -10.61 5.32 3.92
CA PRO A 258 -10.50 6.78 3.91
C PRO A 258 -9.30 7.28 4.75
N THR A 259 -9.07 6.68 5.91
CA THR A 259 -7.90 6.98 6.77
C THR A 259 -6.57 6.82 6.04
N GLN A 260 -6.43 5.79 5.22
CA GLN A 260 -5.18 5.50 4.52
C GLN A 260 -5.01 6.38 3.27
N LEU A 261 -6.11 6.77 2.62
CA LEU A 261 -6.10 7.80 1.58
C LEU A 261 -5.68 9.16 2.16
N MET A 262 -6.16 9.53 3.36
CA MET A 262 -5.72 10.73 4.05
C MET A 262 -4.22 10.71 4.35
N VAL A 263 -3.71 9.62 4.93
CA VAL A 263 -2.26 9.47 5.19
C VAL A 263 -1.44 9.63 3.91
N THR A 264 -1.95 9.08 2.80
CA THR A 264 -1.31 9.21 1.48
C THR A 264 -1.32 10.66 0.99
N VAL A 265 -2.44 11.36 1.09
CA VAL A 265 -2.54 12.79 0.72
C VAL A 265 -1.64 13.66 1.59
N GLU A 266 -1.58 13.42 2.90
CA GLU A 266 -0.68 14.15 3.80
C GLU A 266 0.79 13.93 3.45
N TYR A 267 1.16 12.70 3.09
CA TYR A 267 2.50 12.40 2.58
C TYR A 267 2.80 13.22 1.32
N ILE A 268 1.91 13.20 0.33
CA ILE A 268 2.08 13.96 -0.92
C ILE A 268 2.18 15.46 -0.63
N TYR A 269 1.38 15.98 0.29
CA TYR A 269 1.42 17.38 0.70
C TYR A 269 2.79 17.76 1.28
N ARG A 270 3.33 16.93 2.20
CA ARG A 270 4.66 17.16 2.79
C ARG A 270 5.78 17.11 1.75
N GLU A 271 5.72 16.20 0.78
CA GLU A 271 6.71 16.15 -0.30
C GLU A 271 6.56 17.33 -1.28
N SER A 272 5.33 17.79 -1.50
CA SER A 272 5.06 18.97 -2.34
C SER A 272 5.74 20.20 -1.77
N LEU A 273 5.67 20.43 -0.45
CA LEU A 273 6.33 21.58 0.18
C LEU A 273 7.85 21.63 0.00
N LYS A 274 8.49 20.53 -0.42
CA LYS A 274 9.94 20.47 -0.69
C LYS A 274 10.29 20.83 -2.13
N VAL A 275 9.30 20.96 -3.02
CA VAL A 275 9.53 21.29 -4.42
C VAL A 275 10.01 22.74 -4.53
N TYR A 276 11.20 22.92 -5.06
CA TYR A 276 11.72 24.25 -5.39
C TYR A 276 10.92 24.83 -6.56
N VAL A 277 10.40 26.05 -6.40
CA VAL A 277 9.67 26.79 -7.43
C VAL A 277 10.62 27.84 -8.02
N PRO A 278 11.24 27.59 -9.18
CA PRO A 278 12.35 28.40 -9.67
C PRO A 278 11.92 29.75 -10.25
N PHE A 279 10.63 29.93 -10.55
CA PHE A 279 10.09 31.12 -11.19
C PHE A 279 8.78 31.55 -10.54
N THR A 280 8.61 32.84 -10.37
CA THR A 280 7.41 33.43 -9.76
C THR A 280 6.13 33.08 -10.51
N GLU A 281 6.20 32.97 -11.84
CA GLU A 281 5.10 32.57 -12.72
C GLU A 281 4.68 31.10 -12.54
N TYR A 282 5.50 30.26 -11.89
CA TYR A 282 5.14 28.87 -11.57
C TYR A 282 4.47 28.76 -10.20
N GLN A 283 4.50 29.81 -9.37
CA GLN A 283 3.86 29.83 -8.07
C GLN A 283 2.35 29.51 -8.15
N PRO A 284 1.56 30.04 -9.11
CA PRO A 284 0.15 29.69 -9.23
C PRO A 284 -0.10 28.20 -9.48
N ILE A 285 0.80 27.51 -10.19
CA ILE A 285 0.71 26.05 -10.43
C ILE A 285 0.86 25.30 -9.11
N MET A 286 1.85 25.72 -8.31
CA MET A 286 2.10 25.13 -7.00
C MET A 286 0.97 25.40 -6.02
N ASP A 287 0.41 26.62 -6.02
CA ASP A 287 -0.70 27.00 -5.18
C ASP A 287 -1.97 26.20 -5.51
N ASN A 288 -2.27 26.03 -6.81
CA ASN A 288 -3.35 25.15 -7.27
C ASN A 288 -3.14 23.71 -6.81
N TRP A 289 -1.92 23.19 -6.93
CA TRP A 289 -1.60 21.83 -6.48
C TRP A 289 -1.82 21.64 -4.98
N LEU A 290 -1.29 22.54 -4.15
CA LEU A 290 -1.46 22.47 -2.70
C LEU A 290 -2.93 22.62 -2.30
N LYS A 291 -3.71 23.42 -3.04
CA LYS A 291 -5.14 23.57 -2.81
C LYS A 291 -5.91 22.31 -3.17
N CYS A 292 -5.59 21.66 -4.30
CA CYS A 292 -6.10 20.34 -4.66
C CYS A 292 -5.93 19.35 -3.50
N LEU A 293 -4.71 19.22 -2.95
CA LEU A 293 -4.42 18.29 -1.85
C LEU A 293 -5.20 18.61 -0.57
N LYS A 294 -5.36 19.90 -0.23
CA LYS A 294 -6.16 20.33 0.92
C LYS A 294 -7.63 19.94 0.75
N GLU A 295 -8.21 20.20 -0.42
CA GLU A 295 -9.59 19.82 -0.73
C GLU A 295 -9.76 18.28 -0.71
N SER A 296 -8.79 17.52 -1.21
CA SER A 296 -8.81 16.06 -1.10
C SER A 296 -8.90 15.59 0.35
N ASN A 297 -8.15 16.21 1.26
CA ASN A 297 -8.18 15.86 2.68
C ASN A 297 -9.53 16.22 3.33
N VAL A 298 -10.11 17.38 2.99
CA VAL A 298 -11.46 17.78 3.45
C VAL A 298 -12.50 16.75 3.01
N VAL A 299 -12.45 16.32 1.74
CA VAL A 299 -13.33 15.29 1.20
C VAL A 299 -13.17 13.98 1.98
N PHE A 300 -11.94 13.53 2.23
CA PHE A 300 -11.70 12.28 2.95
C PHE A 300 -12.08 12.32 4.43
N GLN A 301 -11.98 13.48 5.09
CA GLN A 301 -12.49 13.64 6.45
C GLN A 301 -14.01 13.48 6.51
N LYS A 302 -14.75 14.09 5.55
CA LYS A 302 -16.19 13.86 5.44
C LYS A 302 -16.52 12.37 5.27
N PHE A 303 -15.73 11.64 4.47
CA PHE A 303 -15.90 10.19 4.32
C PHE A 303 -15.63 9.37 5.57
N LYS A 304 -14.64 9.77 6.36
CA LYS A 304 -14.32 9.09 7.63
C LYS A 304 -15.52 9.10 8.59
N ASP A 305 -16.28 10.19 8.58
CA ASP A 305 -17.45 10.36 9.45
C ASP A 305 -18.68 9.60 8.93
N LEU A 306 -18.76 9.32 7.62
CA LEU A 306 -19.85 8.61 6.95
C LEU A 306 -19.77 7.07 7.08
N SER A 307 -19.28 6.56 8.21
CA SER A 307 -18.85 5.16 8.49
C SER A 307 -19.80 3.99 8.15
N ASN A 308 -20.97 4.21 7.52
CA ASN A 308 -21.94 3.19 7.13
C ASN A 308 -21.89 2.74 5.65
N GLY A 309 -20.86 3.12 4.88
CA GLY A 309 -20.65 2.57 3.54
C GLY A 309 -21.64 3.06 2.48
N ASP A 310 -22.22 4.24 2.67
CA ASP A 310 -22.99 4.91 1.63
C ASP A 310 -22.05 5.50 0.56
N ILE A 311 -21.99 4.80 -0.56
CA ILE A 311 -21.11 5.09 -1.69
C ILE A 311 -21.67 6.23 -2.55
N SER A 312 -22.93 6.63 -2.37
CA SER A 312 -23.57 7.68 -3.16
C SER A 312 -22.89 9.04 -3.01
N ALA A 313 -22.30 9.32 -1.85
CA ALA A 313 -21.48 10.49 -1.61
C ALA A 313 -20.20 10.54 -2.48
N LEU A 314 -19.74 9.42 -3.05
CA LEU A 314 -18.61 9.43 -4.01
C LEU A 314 -18.99 10.12 -5.32
N ASN A 315 -20.27 10.08 -5.72
CA ASN A 315 -20.72 10.72 -6.96
C ASN A 315 -20.74 12.26 -6.85
N GLU A 316 -20.79 12.82 -5.65
CA GLU A 316 -20.65 14.28 -5.44
C GLU A 316 -19.18 14.74 -5.56
N ILE A 317 -18.21 13.83 -5.58
CA ILE A 317 -16.78 14.17 -5.71
C ILE A 317 -16.41 14.55 -7.15
N THR A 318 -17.12 14.04 -8.16
CA THR A 318 -16.76 14.30 -9.56
C THR A 318 -16.88 15.78 -9.92
N ASP A 319 -17.72 16.53 -9.21
CA ASP A 319 -17.90 17.99 -9.34
C ASP A 319 -17.20 18.78 -8.21
N SER A 320 -16.24 18.16 -7.52
CA SER A 320 -15.52 18.78 -6.41
C SER A 320 -14.50 19.82 -6.90
N PRO A 321 -14.30 20.94 -6.15
CA PRO A 321 -13.21 21.89 -6.38
C PRO A 321 -11.82 21.26 -6.50
N MET A 322 -11.63 20.06 -5.93
CA MET A 322 -10.42 19.26 -6.11
C MET A 322 -10.09 19.02 -7.59
N THR A 323 -11.09 18.63 -8.39
CA THR A 323 -10.94 18.32 -9.82
C THR A 323 -10.51 19.56 -10.60
N ASP A 324 -11.07 20.72 -10.26
CA ASP A 324 -10.73 22.00 -10.89
C ASP A 324 -9.28 22.39 -10.61
N TYR A 325 -8.83 22.34 -9.36
CA TYR A 325 -7.45 22.66 -9.01
C TYR A 325 -6.44 21.66 -9.60
N TYR A 326 -6.81 20.38 -9.67
CA TYR A 326 -6.01 19.37 -10.35
C TYR A 326 -5.84 19.71 -11.83
N ASN A 327 -6.94 20.01 -12.53
CA ASN A 327 -6.92 20.35 -13.95
C ASN A 327 -6.13 21.63 -14.21
N LEU A 328 -6.28 22.67 -13.38
CA LEU A 328 -5.50 23.91 -13.47
C LEU A 328 -4.00 23.65 -13.26
N THR A 329 -3.64 22.75 -12.34
CA THR A 329 -2.24 22.36 -12.13
C THR A 329 -1.66 21.68 -13.37
N VAL A 330 -2.39 20.71 -13.95
CA VAL A 330 -1.94 19.98 -15.16
C VAL A 330 -1.86 20.92 -16.36
N GLN A 331 -2.85 21.79 -16.56
CA GLN A 331 -2.84 22.79 -17.63
C GLN A 331 -1.64 23.74 -17.49
N GLY A 332 -1.38 24.22 -16.27
CA GLY A 332 -0.21 25.06 -16.00
C GLY A 332 1.10 24.36 -16.31
N LEU A 333 1.26 23.10 -15.92
CA LEU A 333 2.46 22.31 -16.24
C LEU A 333 2.61 22.07 -17.75
N ASN A 334 1.52 21.78 -18.45
CA ASN A 334 1.55 21.61 -19.90
C ASN A 334 1.89 22.91 -20.63
N SER A 335 1.57 24.08 -20.06
CA SER A 335 1.95 25.38 -20.64
C SER A 335 3.44 25.71 -20.44
N ILE A 336 4.11 25.01 -19.52
CA ILE A 336 5.55 25.12 -19.32
C ILE A 336 6.30 24.27 -20.36
N GLN A 337 5.77 23.10 -20.74
CA GLN A 337 6.41 22.15 -21.68
C GLN A 337 6.41 22.65 -23.12
#